data_AF-A0A061RJ56-F1
#
_entry.id   AF-A0A061RJ56-F1
#
_cell.length_a   1.000
_cell.length_b   1.000
_cell.length_c   1.000
_cell.angle_alpha   90.00
_cell.angle_beta   90.00
_cell.angle_gamma   90.00
#
_symmetry.space_group_name_H-M   'P 1'
#
loop_
_entity.id
_entity.type
_entity.pdbx_description
1 polymer ?
#
loop_
_entity_poly.entity_id
_entity_poly.type
_entity_poly.pdbx_seq_one_letter_code
_entity_poly.pdbx_strand_id
1 'polypeptide(L)'
;MSSKFRSNVAINKQLVAAQAVEDLFSVLRSSWNDLNLVNCVTGLQRLAKLAFDKDGQKGSHRGSTRTVLDQDLTLSLLELTARKIHSESENCEPRHLSGALWAAAKLSAGSEELLRAVYQGILEKCPISNALWATAKLSPATPGLESLVINARTALVRTVQASIQKNLSSVKQDWSPQAVSNVTWALGSLGLADRELIGSLLGLLPSRVEEFNT
;
A
#
# COMPACT_ATOMS: atom_id res chain seq x y z
N MET A 1 -28.30 4.61 -9.62
CA MET A 1 -27.17 3.70 -9.32
C MET A 1 -27.19 2.55 -10.32
N SER A 2 -26.09 2.29 -11.03
CA SER A 2 -26.02 1.26 -12.09
C SER A 2 -26.04 -0.17 -11.50
N SER A 3 -26.51 -1.15 -12.28
CA SER A 3 -26.52 -2.58 -11.91
C SER A 3 -25.12 -3.10 -11.52
N LYS A 4 -24.10 -2.67 -12.26
CA LYS A 4 -22.70 -3.04 -12.03
C LYS A 4 -22.16 -2.55 -10.67
N PHE A 5 -22.58 -1.38 -10.21
CA PHE A 5 -22.21 -0.87 -8.88
C PHE A 5 -22.77 -1.75 -7.75
N ARG A 6 -24.04 -2.16 -7.84
CA ARG A 6 -24.66 -3.06 -6.85
C ARG A 6 -23.96 -4.43 -6.81
N SER A 7 -23.54 -4.93 -7.96
CA SER A 7 -22.75 -6.16 -8.06
C SER A 7 -21.40 -6.04 -7.34
N ASN A 8 -20.63 -4.99 -7.60
CA ASN A 8 -19.31 -4.78 -6.98
C ASN A 8 -19.38 -4.62 -5.45
N VAL A 9 -20.44 -3.99 -4.93
CA VAL A 9 -20.68 -3.90 -3.47
C VAL A 9 -20.99 -5.28 -2.88
N ALA A 10 -21.77 -6.11 -3.57
CA ALA A 10 -22.07 -7.47 -3.12
C ALA A 10 -20.81 -8.35 -3.10
N ILE A 11 -20.00 -8.30 -4.17
CA ILE A 11 -18.70 -8.98 -4.24
C ILE A 11 -17.81 -8.54 -3.08
N ASN A 12 -17.72 -7.23 -2.82
CA ASN A 12 -16.88 -6.72 -1.73
C ASN A 12 -17.29 -7.28 -0.36
N LYS A 13 -18.60 -7.37 -0.11
CA LYS A 13 -19.13 -7.95 1.14
C LYS A 13 -18.73 -9.42 1.28
N GLN A 14 -18.76 -10.19 0.19
CA GLN A 14 -18.34 -11.59 0.19
C GLN A 14 -16.84 -11.74 0.46
N LEU A 15 -15.99 -10.93 -0.19
CA LEU A 15 -14.55 -10.91 0.04
C LEU A 15 -14.20 -10.60 1.50
N VAL A 16 -14.86 -9.60 2.09
CA VAL A 16 -14.66 -9.23 3.50
C VAL A 16 -15.14 -10.33 4.45
N ALA A 17 -16.24 -11.01 4.11
CA ALA A 17 -16.84 -12.05 4.94
C ALA A 17 -16.06 -13.38 4.91
N ALA A 18 -15.26 -13.65 3.87
CA ALA A 18 -14.50 -14.89 3.73
C ALA A 18 -13.61 -15.15 4.97
N GLN A 19 -13.77 -16.29 5.63
CA GLN A 19 -13.02 -16.63 6.85
C GLN A 19 -11.85 -17.58 6.58
N ALA A 20 -11.81 -18.21 5.40
CA ALA A 20 -10.73 -19.06 4.94
C ALA A 20 -10.21 -18.64 3.56
N VAL A 21 -8.99 -19.05 3.22
CA VAL A 21 -8.36 -18.73 1.92
C VAL A 21 -9.14 -19.38 0.78
N GLU A 22 -9.70 -20.56 1.00
CA GLU A 22 -10.50 -21.32 0.05
C GLU A 22 -11.80 -20.59 -0.30
N ASP A 23 -12.49 -20.04 0.73
CA ASP A 23 -13.69 -19.22 0.54
C ASP A 23 -13.37 -17.98 -0.29
N LEU A 24 -12.27 -17.31 0.04
CA LEU A 24 -11.82 -16.11 -0.65
C LEU A 24 -11.52 -16.41 -2.13
N PHE A 25 -10.80 -17.51 -2.42
CA PHE A 25 -10.53 -17.93 -3.78
C PHE A 25 -11.79 -18.34 -4.55
N SER A 26 -12.76 -18.96 -3.87
CA SER A 26 -14.06 -19.28 -4.49
C SER A 26 -14.79 -18.03 -4.96
N VAL A 27 -14.85 -16.99 -4.10
CA VAL A 27 -15.44 -15.69 -4.46
C VAL A 27 -14.68 -15.06 -5.63
N LEU A 28 -13.34 -15.01 -5.56
CA LEU A 28 -12.50 -14.42 -6.61
C LEU A 28 -12.70 -15.11 -7.97
N ARG A 29 -12.71 -16.45 -8.00
CA ARG A 29 -12.93 -17.21 -9.24
C ARG A 29 -14.33 -16.97 -9.81
N SER A 30 -15.36 -16.98 -8.97
CA SER A 30 -16.75 -16.82 -9.41
C SER A 30 -17.06 -15.43 -9.95
N SER A 31 -16.33 -14.40 -9.49
CA SER A 31 -16.61 -13.00 -9.80
C SER A 31 -15.49 -12.33 -10.62
N TRP A 32 -14.53 -13.10 -11.14
CA TRP A 32 -13.27 -12.60 -11.71
C TRP A 32 -13.45 -11.47 -12.74
N ASN A 33 -14.37 -11.67 -13.68
CA ASN A 33 -14.61 -10.74 -14.79
C ASN A 33 -15.31 -9.44 -14.35
N ASP A 34 -15.91 -9.43 -13.16
CA ASP A 34 -16.68 -8.30 -12.64
C ASP A 34 -15.92 -7.47 -11.60
N LEU A 35 -14.74 -7.93 -11.17
CA LEU A 35 -13.92 -7.24 -10.17
C LEU A 35 -13.54 -5.84 -10.63
N ASN A 36 -13.78 -4.84 -9.78
CA ASN A 36 -13.18 -3.51 -9.87
C ASN A 36 -11.92 -3.38 -9.01
N LEU A 37 -11.27 -2.22 -9.04
CA LEU A 37 -10.07 -1.94 -8.25
C LEU A 37 -10.30 -2.19 -6.75
N VAL A 38 -11.42 -1.74 -6.20
CA VAL A 38 -11.76 -1.89 -4.77
C VAL A 38 -11.81 -3.38 -4.39
N ASN A 39 -12.46 -4.21 -5.20
CA ASN A 39 -12.55 -5.65 -4.96
C ASN A 39 -11.19 -6.32 -5.07
N CYS A 40 -10.37 -5.94 -6.07
CA CYS A 40 -9.04 -6.50 -6.24
C CYS A 40 -8.15 -6.22 -5.02
N VAL A 41 -8.09 -4.97 -4.58
CA VAL A 41 -7.31 -4.57 -3.39
C VAL A 41 -7.84 -5.24 -2.12
N THR A 42 -9.17 -5.29 -1.94
CA THR A 42 -9.78 -5.96 -0.79
C THR A 42 -9.45 -7.45 -0.79
N GLY A 43 -9.52 -8.11 -1.95
CA GLY A 43 -9.15 -9.51 -2.12
C GLY A 43 -7.70 -9.76 -1.72
N LEU A 44 -6.76 -8.96 -2.23
CA LEU A 44 -5.34 -9.04 -1.85
C LEU A 44 -5.12 -8.85 -0.35
N GLN A 45 -5.75 -7.84 0.26
CA GLN A 45 -5.61 -7.58 1.69
C GLN A 45 -6.18 -8.70 2.55
N ARG A 46 -7.34 -9.26 2.16
CA ARG A 46 -7.93 -10.41 2.85
C ARG A 46 -7.06 -11.64 2.70
N LEU A 47 -6.52 -11.91 1.51
CA LEU A 47 -5.61 -13.02 1.26
C LEU A 47 -4.38 -12.92 2.17
N ALA A 48 -3.75 -11.74 2.20
CA ALA A 48 -2.59 -11.47 3.05
C ALA A 48 -2.86 -11.70 4.54
N LYS A 49 -4.02 -11.28 5.05
CA LYS A 49 -4.43 -11.52 6.44
C LYS A 49 -4.69 -12.99 6.70
N LEU A 50 -5.52 -13.64 5.89
CA LEU A 50 -5.90 -15.04 6.10
C LEU A 50 -4.71 -16.00 5.98
N ALA A 51 -3.71 -15.66 5.16
CA ALA A 51 -2.50 -16.47 4.99
C ALA A 51 -1.44 -16.27 6.08
N PHE A 52 -1.40 -15.10 6.75
CA PHE A 52 -0.28 -14.71 7.60
C PHE A 52 -0.62 -14.02 8.94
N ASP A 53 -1.89 -13.81 9.31
CA ASP A 53 -2.23 -13.24 10.62
C ASP A 53 -2.07 -14.28 11.75
N LYS A 54 -0.97 -14.14 12.51
CA LYS A 54 -0.88 -14.59 13.91
C LYS A 54 -0.87 -13.42 14.91
N ASP A 55 -0.84 -12.17 14.45
CA ASP A 55 -0.62 -11.00 15.32
C ASP A 55 -1.90 -10.40 15.93
N GLY A 56 -3.07 -11.03 15.72
CA GLY A 56 -4.37 -10.52 16.18
C GLY A 56 -5.06 -11.30 17.31
N GLN A 57 -4.57 -12.46 17.72
CA GLN A 57 -5.19 -13.25 18.80
C GLN A 57 -4.18 -13.66 19.86
N LYS A 58 -4.18 -12.91 20.97
CA LYS A 58 -3.88 -13.51 22.28
C LYS A 58 -4.95 -14.57 22.54
N GLY A 59 -4.59 -15.83 22.32
CA GLY A 59 -5.39 -17.00 22.69
C GLY A 59 -5.98 -17.73 21.51
N SER A 60 -5.26 -18.73 21.01
CA SER A 60 -5.69 -20.14 21.09
C SER A 60 -4.72 -21.00 20.28
N HIS A 61 -4.19 -22.03 20.94
CA HIS A 61 -3.42 -23.09 20.29
C HIS A 61 -4.32 -23.91 19.37
N ARG A 62 -4.04 -23.91 18.07
CA ARG A 62 -4.29 -25.08 17.19
C ARG A 62 -3.47 -25.01 15.91
N GLY A 63 -2.69 -26.07 15.69
CA GLY A 63 -2.32 -26.64 14.39
C GLY A 63 -1.86 -25.67 13.31
N SER A 64 -0.54 -25.52 13.20
CA SER A 64 0.13 -24.91 12.05
C SER A 64 -0.02 -25.80 10.80
N THR A 65 -1.16 -25.73 10.12
CA THR A 65 -1.25 -26.10 8.71
C THR A 65 -0.88 -24.86 7.92
N ARG A 66 0.28 -24.87 7.25
CA ARG A 66 0.64 -23.81 6.31
C ARG A 66 -0.39 -23.85 5.18
N THR A 67 -1.33 -22.92 5.16
CA THR A 67 -2.35 -22.84 4.11
C THR A 67 -1.65 -22.80 2.75
N VAL A 68 -2.00 -23.73 1.87
CA VAL A 68 -1.42 -23.79 0.52
C VAL A 68 -2.06 -22.67 -0.28
N LEU A 69 -1.28 -21.65 -0.61
CA LEU A 69 -1.72 -20.57 -1.49
C LEU A 69 -1.78 -21.09 -2.93
N ASP A 70 -2.87 -20.78 -3.62
CA ASP A 70 -2.94 -20.86 -5.07
C ASP A 70 -2.07 -19.74 -5.64
N GLN A 71 -0.83 -20.09 -6.01
CA GLN A 71 0.17 -19.13 -6.49
C GLN A 71 -0.26 -18.48 -7.80
N ASP A 72 -0.87 -19.25 -8.72
CA ASP A 72 -1.29 -18.76 -10.03
C ASP A 72 -2.42 -17.74 -9.90
N LEU A 73 -3.42 -18.04 -9.06
CA LEU A 73 -4.51 -17.10 -8.79
C LEU A 73 -4.03 -15.86 -8.04
N THR A 74 -3.07 -16.02 -7.13
CA THR A 74 -2.46 -14.89 -6.41
C THR A 74 -1.72 -13.96 -7.37
N LEU A 75 -0.87 -14.49 -8.25
CA LEU A 75 -0.17 -13.72 -9.28
C LEU A 75 -1.15 -13.04 -10.24
N SER A 76 -2.15 -13.77 -10.71
CA SER A 76 -3.21 -13.24 -11.58
C SER A 76 -3.94 -12.07 -10.93
N LEU A 77 -4.17 -12.13 -9.60
CA LEU A 77 -4.85 -11.06 -8.86
C LEU A 77 -3.97 -9.83 -8.71
N LEU A 78 -2.66 -10.01 -8.51
CA LEU A 78 -1.69 -8.90 -8.49
C LEU A 78 -1.66 -8.19 -9.86
N GLU A 79 -1.58 -8.94 -10.96
CA GLU A 79 -1.59 -8.40 -12.32
C GLU A 79 -2.92 -7.73 -12.69
N LEU A 80 -4.04 -8.32 -12.28
CA LEU A 80 -5.35 -7.69 -12.45
C LEU A 80 -5.42 -6.37 -11.67
N THR A 81 -4.92 -6.35 -10.44
CA THR A 81 -4.85 -5.13 -9.63
C THR A 81 -4.01 -4.05 -10.32
N ALA A 82 -2.87 -4.41 -10.90
CA ALA A 82 -2.03 -3.49 -11.67
C ALA A 82 -2.81 -2.84 -12.83
N ARG A 83 -3.47 -3.66 -13.65
CA ARG A 83 -4.31 -3.19 -14.76
C ARG A 83 -5.46 -2.30 -14.29
N LYS A 84 -6.02 -2.60 -13.13
CA LYS A 84 -7.12 -1.84 -12.53
C LYS A 84 -6.67 -0.48 -11.99
N ILE A 85 -5.46 -0.38 -11.44
CA ILE A 85 -4.86 0.91 -11.06
C ILE A 85 -4.77 1.84 -12.27
N HIS A 86 -4.36 1.32 -13.44
CA HIS A 86 -4.26 2.10 -14.67
C HIS A 86 -5.62 2.43 -15.29
N SER A 87 -6.50 1.43 -15.44
CA SER A 87 -7.79 1.60 -16.13
C SER A 87 -8.86 2.31 -15.29
N GLU A 88 -8.77 2.26 -13.96
CA GLU A 88 -9.68 2.96 -13.04
C GLU A 88 -8.94 4.12 -12.35
N SER A 89 -7.97 4.72 -13.03
CA SER A 89 -7.05 5.72 -12.48
C SER A 89 -7.80 6.90 -11.83
N GLU A 90 -8.84 7.42 -12.45
CA GLU A 90 -9.65 8.53 -11.90
C GLU A 90 -10.30 8.20 -10.55
N ASN A 91 -10.64 6.92 -10.32
CA ASN A 91 -11.24 6.44 -9.06
C ASN A 91 -10.21 5.79 -8.12
N CYS A 92 -8.93 5.81 -8.49
CA CYS A 92 -7.85 5.20 -7.74
C CYS A 92 -7.44 6.10 -6.57
N GLU A 93 -8.10 5.94 -5.42
CA GLU A 93 -7.70 6.61 -4.19
C GLU A 93 -6.34 6.13 -3.63
N PRO A 94 -5.60 6.99 -2.89
CA PRO A 94 -4.37 6.63 -2.19
C PRO A 94 -4.43 5.35 -1.35
N ARG A 95 -5.58 5.08 -0.73
CA ARG A 95 -5.81 3.87 0.09
C ARG A 95 -5.73 2.58 -0.72
N HIS A 96 -6.08 2.61 -2.00
CA HIS A 96 -6.01 1.44 -2.89
C HIS A 96 -4.54 1.09 -3.17
N LEU A 97 -3.72 2.11 -3.44
CA LEU A 97 -2.30 1.97 -3.71
C LEU A 97 -1.55 1.44 -2.50
N SER A 98 -1.76 2.04 -1.32
CA SER A 98 -1.15 1.57 -0.08
C SER A 98 -1.63 0.18 0.32
N GLY A 99 -2.92 -0.12 0.12
CA GLY A 99 -3.49 -1.44 0.39
C GLY A 99 -2.92 -2.55 -0.49
N ALA A 100 -2.79 -2.30 -1.79
CA ALA A 100 -2.18 -3.23 -2.73
C ALA A 100 -0.70 -3.49 -2.39
N LEU A 101 0.05 -2.43 -2.08
CA LEU A 101 1.46 -2.51 -1.73
C LEU A 101 1.70 -3.34 -0.46
N TRP A 102 0.91 -3.06 0.59
CA TRP A 102 0.97 -3.80 1.84
C TRP A 102 0.68 -5.29 1.64
N ALA A 103 -0.37 -5.61 0.87
CA ALA A 103 -0.76 -6.99 0.62
C ALA A 103 0.32 -7.74 -0.17
N ALA A 104 0.85 -7.15 -1.24
CA ALA A 104 1.92 -7.75 -2.05
C ALA A 104 3.16 -8.09 -1.20
N ALA A 105 3.58 -7.16 -0.33
CA ALA A 105 4.71 -7.41 0.57
C ALA A 105 4.41 -8.48 1.63
N LYS A 106 3.21 -8.48 2.22
CA LYS A 106 2.82 -9.47 3.24
C LYS A 106 2.73 -10.89 2.64
N LEU A 107 2.32 -11.00 1.38
CA LEU A 107 2.24 -12.27 0.65
C LEU A 107 3.61 -12.78 0.17
N SER A 108 4.65 -11.96 0.26
CA SER A 108 5.93 -12.19 -0.42
C SER A 108 5.76 -12.56 -1.90
N ALA A 109 4.69 -12.06 -2.53
CA ALA A 109 4.32 -12.37 -3.91
C ALA A 109 4.68 -11.18 -4.78
N GLY A 110 5.69 -11.37 -5.63
CA GLY A 110 6.20 -10.34 -6.51
C GLY A 110 5.42 -10.22 -7.81
N SER A 111 4.93 -9.01 -8.09
CA SER A 111 4.50 -8.59 -9.43
C SER A 111 5.17 -7.27 -9.75
N GLU A 112 6.13 -7.28 -10.67
CA GLU A 112 6.79 -6.06 -11.16
C GLU A 112 5.75 -5.09 -11.72
N GLU A 113 4.77 -5.61 -12.45
CA GLU A 113 3.65 -4.86 -13.02
C GLU A 113 2.86 -4.10 -11.93
N LEU A 114 2.48 -4.79 -10.84
CA LEU A 114 1.77 -4.16 -9.73
C LEU A 114 2.61 -3.08 -9.06
N LEU A 115 3.88 -3.35 -8.79
CA LEU A 115 4.75 -2.40 -8.12
C LEU A 115 5.00 -1.15 -8.99
N ARG A 116 5.15 -1.32 -10.31
CA ARG A 116 5.23 -0.19 -11.26
C ARG A 116 3.94 0.62 -11.27
N ALA A 117 2.78 -0.05 -11.34
CA ALA A 117 1.47 0.61 -11.32
C ALA A 117 1.22 1.37 -10.01
N VAL A 118 1.52 0.73 -8.87
CA VAL A 118 1.42 1.34 -7.54
C VAL A 118 2.34 2.55 -7.43
N TYR A 119 3.57 2.45 -7.92
CA TYR A 119 4.53 3.56 -7.90
C TYR A 119 4.07 4.76 -8.73
N GLN A 120 3.62 4.53 -9.96
CA GLN A 120 3.08 5.60 -10.81
C GLN A 120 1.86 6.25 -10.17
N GLY A 121 0.89 5.44 -9.71
CA GLY A 121 -0.29 5.95 -9.02
C GLY A 121 0.06 6.73 -7.74
N ILE A 122 1.08 6.29 -7.01
CA ILE A 122 1.59 6.97 -5.82
C ILE A 122 2.12 8.36 -6.16
N LEU A 123 2.94 8.48 -7.21
CA LEU A 123 3.51 9.77 -7.61
C LEU A 123 2.45 10.74 -8.09
N GLU A 124 1.39 10.23 -8.70
CA GLU A 124 0.30 11.05 -9.23
C GLU A 124 -0.71 11.48 -8.16
N LYS A 125 -1.01 10.62 -7.18
CA LYS A 125 -2.22 10.76 -6.35
C LYS A 125 -2.01 10.73 -4.85
N CYS A 126 -0.93 10.12 -4.37
CA CYS A 126 -0.68 10.05 -2.94
C CYS A 126 0.13 11.27 -2.48
N PRO A 127 -0.19 11.85 -1.31
CA PRO A 127 0.78 12.65 -0.60
C PRO A 127 2.08 11.87 -0.45
N ILE A 128 3.19 12.45 -0.92
CA ILE A 128 4.50 11.80 -1.02
C ILE A 128 4.94 11.21 0.34
N SER A 129 4.52 11.83 1.45
CA SER A 129 4.77 11.36 2.81
C SER A 129 4.18 9.98 3.11
N ASN A 130 2.96 9.72 2.69
CA ASN A 130 2.28 8.43 2.90
C ASN A 130 2.89 7.34 2.03
N ALA A 131 3.28 7.69 0.81
CA ALA A 131 3.95 6.79 -0.10
C ALA A 131 5.33 6.35 0.40
N LEU A 132 6.14 7.29 0.89
CA LEU A 132 7.45 6.98 1.45
C LEU A 132 7.34 6.13 2.71
N TRP A 133 6.37 6.42 3.58
CA TRP A 133 6.07 5.59 4.75
C TRP A 133 5.70 4.15 4.37
N ALA A 134 4.80 3.97 3.40
CA ALA A 134 4.36 2.65 2.99
C ALA A 134 5.51 1.83 2.38
N THR A 135 6.34 2.43 1.53
CA THR A 135 7.51 1.76 0.94
C THR A 135 8.61 1.45 1.97
N ALA A 136 8.75 2.27 3.02
CA ALA A 136 9.66 1.99 4.14
C ALA A 136 9.20 0.80 5.00
N LYS A 137 7.88 0.58 5.12
CA LYS A 137 7.30 -0.58 5.82
C LYS A 137 7.47 -1.91 5.08
N LEU A 138 7.76 -1.90 3.78
CA LEU A 138 8.00 -3.14 3.03
C LEU A 138 9.32 -3.75 3.49
N SER A 139 9.34 -5.06 3.73
CA SER A 139 10.60 -5.72 4.01
C SER A 139 11.42 -5.84 2.72
N PRO A 140 12.70 -5.44 2.70
CA PRO A 140 13.60 -5.79 1.61
C PRO A 140 13.82 -7.31 1.50
N ALA A 141 13.35 -8.11 2.45
CA ALA A 141 13.44 -9.57 2.41
C ALA A 141 12.33 -10.22 1.56
N THR A 142 11.77 -9.52 0.57
CA THR A 142 10.86 -10.13 -0.40
C THR A 142 11.70 -10.62 -1.59
N PRO A 143 11.97 -11.93 -1.72
CA PRO A 143 12.86 -12.43 -2.75
C PRO A 143 12.38 -12.03 -4.15
N GLY A 144 13.26 -11.41 -4.94
CA GLY A 144 12.98 -10.99 -6.31
C GLY A 144 12.37 -9.60 -6.46
N LEU A 145 12.09 -8.88 -5.36
CA LEU A 145 11.53 -7.52 -5.37
C LEU A 145 12.48 -6.46 -4.79
N GLU A 146 13.69 -6.84 -4.38
CA GLU A 146 14.62 -5.99 -3.66
C GLU A 146 14.99 -4.74 -4.46
N SER A 147 15.39 -4.94 -5.71
CA SER A 147 15.77 -3.85 -6.62
C SER A 147 14.63 -2.86 -6.85
N LEU A 148 13.40 -3.35 -6.98
CA LEU A 148 12.25 -2.50 -7.24
C LEU A 148 11.85 -1.68 -6.01
N VAL A 149 11.87 -2.31 -4.83
CA VAL A 149 11.65 -1.61 -3.55
C VAL A 149 12.74 -0.56 -3.31
N ILE A 150 14.01 -0.88 -3.59
CA ILE A 150 15.13 0.07 -3.47
C ILE A 150 14.97 1.23 -4.44
N ASN A 151 14.64 0.96 -5.70
CA ASN A 151 14.42 2.00 -6.72
C ASN A 151 13.25 2.93 -6.35
N ALA A 152 12.13 2.35 -5.89
CA ALA A 152 10.97 3.11 -5.45
C ALA A 152 11.28 4.01 -4.25
N ARG A 153 11.98 3.48 -3.23
CA ARG A 153 12.45 4.27 -2.08
C ARG A 153 13.35 5.42 -2.53
N THR A 154 14.32 5.12 -3.37
CA THR A 154 15.28 6.11 -3.87
C THR A 154 14.57 7.25 -4.60
N ALA A 155 13.61 6.94 -5.47
CA ALA A 155 12.87 7.94 -6.19
C ALA A 155 11.96 8.77 -5.28
N LEU A 156 11.26 8.14 -4.32
CA LEU A 156 10.42 8.85 -3.36
C LEU A 156 11.23 9.79 -2.46
N VAL A 157 12.43 9.37 -2.00
CA VAL A 157 13.34 10.24 -1.24
C VAL A 157 13.75 11.46 -2.08
N ARG A 158 14.10 11.27 -3.36
CA ARG A 158 14.43 12.40 -4.27
C ARG A 158 13.25 13.34 -4.45
N THR A 159 12.03 12.81 -4.60
CA THR A 159 10.82 13.65 -4.71
C THR A 159 10.55 14.43 -3.42
N VAL A 160 10.75 13.82 -2.25
CA VAL A 160 10.69 14.53 -0.95
C VAL A 160 11.71 15.67 -0.89
N GLN A 161 12.97 15.39 -1.22
CA GLN A 161 14.04 16.39 -1.22
C GLN A 161 13.69 17.56 -2.16
N ALA A 162 13.27 17.26 -3.39
CA ALA A 162 12.86 18.28 -4.35
C ALA A 162 11.62 19.07 -3.89
N SER A 163 10.67 18.43 -3.20
CA SER A 163 9.48 19.09 -2.65
C SER A 163 9.85 20.07 -1.53
N ILE A 164 10.75 19.68 -0.62
CA ILE A 164 11.22 20.54 0.48
C ILE A 164 12.02 21.73 -0.06
N GLN A 165 12.84 21.52 -1.10
CA GLN A 165 13.63 22.59 -1.73
C GLN A 165 12.77 23.60 -2.50
N LYS A 166 11.58 23.21 -2.97
CA LYS A 166 10.64 24.15 -3.60
C LYS A 166 10.06 25.07 -2.53
N ASN A 167 10.75 26.17 -2.29
CA ASN A 167 10.49 27.16 -1.25
C ASN A 167 9.29 28.08 -1.59
N LEU A 168 8.11 27.50 -1.87
CA LEU A 168 6.88 28.25 -2.11
C LEU A 168 5.99 28.16 -0.87
N SER A 169 5.34 29.26 -0.52
CA SER A 169 4.37 29.36 0.58
C SER A 169 3.24 28.32 0.52
N SER A 170 2.99 27.72 -0.65
CA SER A 170 2.09 26.57 -0.85
C SER A 170 2.61 25.25 -0.26
N VAL A 171 3.93 25.03 -0.21
CA VAL A 171 4.54 23.78 0.29
C VAL A 171 4.27 23.58 1.80
N LYS A 172 4.17 24.67 2.58
CA LYS A 172 3.82 24.57 4.01
C LYS A 172 2.43 23.99 4.28
N GLN A 173 1.50 24.08 3.32
CA GLN A 173 0.16 23.51 3.47
C GLN A 173 0.17 21.99 3.27
N ASP A 174 1.04 21.48 2.39
CA ASP A 174 1.16 20.05 2.08
C ASP A 174 1.93 19.25 3.16
N TRP A 175 2.74 19.93 3.97
CA TRP A 175 3.50 19.33 5.08
C TRP A 175 2.80 19.50 6.43
N SER A 176 1.75 18.70 6.64
CA SER A 176 1.15 18.56 7.97
C SER A 176 2.13 17.92 8.98
N PRO A 177 1.89 18.07 10.29
CA PRO A 177 2.61 17.31 11.34
C PRO A 177 2.71 15.82 11.03
N GLN A 178 1.61 15.20 10.62
CA GLN A 178 1.57 13.80 10.24
C GLN A 178 2.44 13.49 9.01
N ALA A 179 2.45 14.37 8.00
CA ALA A 179 3.31 14.20 6.83
C ALA A 179 4.80 14.25 7.23
N VAL A 180 5.17 15.17 8.12
CA VAL A 180 6.54 15.26 8.66
C VAL A 180 6.88 14.03 9.50
N SER A 181 5.99 13.56 10.37
CA SER A 181 6.18 12.31 11.13
C SER A 181 6.40 11.10 10.21
N ASN A 182 5.55 10.95 9.18
CA ASN A 182 5.61 9.84 8.25
C ASN A 182 6.94 9.80 7.49
N VAL A 183 7.40 10.94 6.98
CA VAL A 183 8.68 11.04 6.27
C VAL A 183 9.86 10.85 7.22
N THR A 184 9.85 11.48 8.39
CA THR A 184 10.94 11.34 9.38
C THR A 184 11.10 9.88 9.80
N TRP A 185 9.99 9.21 10.13
CA TRP A 185 10.01 7.79 10.52
C TRP A 185 10.51 6.91 9.37
N ALA A 186 10.05 7.18 8.15
CA ALA A 186 10.46 6.41 6.98
C ALA A 186 11.95 6.55 6.69
N LEU A 187 12.49 7.77 6.68
CA LEU A 187 13.91 8.03 6.47
C LEU A 187 14.78 7.35 7.55
N GLY A 188 14.38 7.45 8.81
CA GLY A 188 15.06 6.78 9.92
C GLY A 188 15.04 5.25 9.78
N SER A 189 13.88 4.68 9.46
CA SER A 189 13.72 3.23 9.29
C SER A 189 14.51 2.67 8.10
N LEU A 190 14.72 3.50 7.07
CA LEU A 190 15.51 3.14 5.90
C LEU A 190 17.02 3.36 6.07
N GLY A 191 17.47 3.95 7.20
CA GLY A 191 18.86 4.36 7.37
C GLY A 191 19.27 5.51 6.42
N LEU A 192 18.29 6.26 5.90
CA LEU A 192 18.46 7.38 4.96
C LEU A 192 18.22 8.74 5.63
N ALA A 193 18.19 8.78 6.97
CA ALA A 193 18.03 10.02 7.72
C ALA A 193 19.32 10.84 7.64
N ASP A 194 19.28 11.90 6.85
CA ASP A 194 20.34 12.90 6.76
C ASP A 194 20.02 14.14 7.62
N ARG A 195 21.04 14.72 8.26
CA ARG A 195 20.86 15.85 9.19
C ARG A 195 20.29 17.09 8.49
N GLU A 196 20.75 17.38 7.28
CA GLU A 196 20.31 18.55 6.52
C GLU A 196 18.86 18.36 6.03
N LEU A 197 18.53 17.17 5.54
CA LEU A 197 17.17 16.81 5.14
C LEU A 197 16.19 16.88 6.32
N ILE A 198 16.53 16.28 7.46
CA ILE A 198 15.71 16.33 8.67
C ILE A 198 15.58 17.77 9.19
N GLY A 199 16.66 18.55 9.18
CA GLY A 199 16.62 19.97 9.57
C GLY A 199 15.68 20.79 8.70
N SER A 200 15.74 20.58 7.37
CA SER A 200 14.85 21.25 6.41
C SER A 200 13.39 20.85 6.60
N LEU A 201 13.12 19.57 6.86
CA LEU A 201 11.78 19.04 7.13
C LEU A 201 11.18 19.63 8.42
N LEU A 202 11.96 19.70 9.50
CA LEU A 202 11.55 20.31 10.77
C LEU A 202 11.35 21.82 10.64
N GLY A 203 12.13 22.49 9.77
CA GLY A 203 11.95 23.90 9.43
C GLY A 203 10.60 24.24 8.81
N LEU A 204 9.82 23.25 8.37
CA LEU A 204 8.45 23.43 7.86
C LEU A 204 7.39 23.54 8.96
N LEU A 205 7.73 23.17 10.21
CA LEU A 205 6.81 23.09 11.35
C LEU A 205 6.73 24.26 12.35
N PRO A 206 7.50 25.38 12.30
CA PRO A 206 7.57 26.35 13.41
C PRO A 206 6.23 26.90 13.94
N SER A 207 5.14 26.88 13.15
CA SER A 207 3.80 27.35 13.55
C SER A 207 2.77 26.24 13.78
N ARG A 208 3.16 24.95 13.70
CA ARG A 208 2.24 23.79 13.74
C ARG A 208 2.71 22.67 14.69
N VAL A 209 3.70 22.95 15.54
CA VAL A 209 4.24 21.97 16.50
C VAL A 209 3.17 21.49 17.48
N GLU A 210 2.21 22.37 17.84
CA GLU A 210 1.11 22.04 18.75
C GLU A 210 0.07 21.09 18.13
N GLU A 211 0.09 20.87 16.82
CA GLU A 211 -0.82 19.96 16.12
C GLU A 211 -0.36 18.49 16.13
N PHE A 212 0.80 18.18 16.73
CA PHE A 212 1.23 16.79 16.93
C PHE A 212 0.38 16.13 18.03
N ASN A 213 -0.40 15.11 17.67
CA ASN A 213 -1.04 14.24 18.66
C ASN A 213 0.05 13.48 19.42
N THR A 214 0.07 13.69 20.74
CA THR A 214 0.90 12.94 21.71
C THR A 214 0.20 11.67 22.16
#